data_AF-A0A2Z3UXN7-F1
#
_entry.id   AF-A0A2Z3UXN7-F1
#
_cell.length_a   1.000
_cell.length_b   1.000
_cell.length_c   1.000
_cell.angle_alpha   90.00
_cell.angle_beta   90.00
_cell.angle_gamma   90.00
#
_symmetry.space_group_name_H-M   'P 1'
#
loop_
_entity.id
_entity.type
_entity.pdbx_description
1 polymer ?
#
loop_
_entity_poly.entity_id
_entity_poly.type
_entity_poly.pdbx_seq_one_letter_code
_entity_poly.pdbx_strand_id
1 'polypeptide(L)'
;MRYFRRRWDETRGDEYECWGTSLWYLAVDEAGDVCRQIEVYANGHVIAYDEKHHEDRFGGLTYATLDLEEFAPFEVSTQEFNEDLGKLSPINRLDWW
;
A
#
# COMPACT_ATOMS: atom_id res chain seq x y z
N MET A 1 -1.37 -15.75 1.97
CA MET A 1 -1.29 -14.32 1.60
C MET A 1 -2.30 -14.05 0.51
N ARG A 2 -3.13 -13.03 0.72
CA ARG A 2 -4.03 -12.43 -0.27
C ARG A 2 -3.48 -11.07 -0.67
N TYR A 3 -3.77 -10.64 -1.88
CA TYR A 3 -3.20 -9.43 -2.46
C TYR A 3 -4.31 -8.53 -2.96
N PHE A 4 -4.29 -7.27 -2.57
CA PHE A 4 -5.33 -6.32 -2.93
C PHE A 4 -4.73 -5.10 -3.62
N ARG A 5 -5.49 -4.57 -4.59
CA ARG A 5 -5.21 -3.30 -5.25
C ARG A 5 -6.46 -2.44 -5.22
N ARG A 6 -6.49 -1.42 -4.36
CA ARG A 6 -7.68 -0.57 -4.17
C ARG A 6 -7.33 0.91 -4.28
N ARG A 7 -8.20 1.65 -4.98
CA ARG A 7 -8.09 3.10 -5.16
C ARG A 7 -8.81 3.81 -4.01
N TRP A 8 -8.20 4.88 -3.50
CA TRP A 8 -8.80 5.84 -2.59
C TRP A 8 -8.89 7.19 -3.29
N ASP A 9 -10.12 7.69 -3.43
CA ASP A 9 -10.40 8.99 -4.05
C ASP A 9 -10.29 10.17 -3.07
N GLU A 10 -9.93 9.88 -1.81
CA GLU A 10 -9.68 10.86 -0.76
C GLU A 10 -8.20 11.24 -0.71
N THR A 11 -7.93 12.48 -0.29
CA THR A 11 -6.59 12.97 0.03
C THR A 11 -6.24 12.67 1.49
N ARG A 12 -4.95 12.69 1.82
CA ARG A 12 -4.43 12.34 3.15
C ARG A 12 -4.90 13.24 4.30
N GLY A 13 -5.26 14.49 4.02
CA GLY A 13 -5.70 15.46 5.03
C GLY A 13 -4.59 15.92 6.01
N ASP A 14 -3.33 15.61 5.70
CA ASP A 14 -2.13 16.01 6.43
C ASP A 14 -1.27 16.97 5.58
N GLU A 15 -0.04 17.24 6.03
CA GLU A 15 0.93 18.09 5.31
C GLU A 15 1.29 17.59 3.88
N TYR A 16 0.93 16.34 3.55
CA TYR A 16 1.12 15.71 2.25
C TYR A 16 -0.18 15.65 1.43
N GLU A 17 -1.25 16.37 1.82
CA GLU A 17 -2.54 16.43 1.09
C GLU A 17 -2.35 16.75 -0.40
N CYS A 18 -1.36 17.61 -0.72
CA CYS A 18 -1.04 17.99 -2.10
C CYS A 18 -0.58 16.83 -2.98
N TRP A 19 -0.37 15.63 -2.43
CA TRP A 19 -0.08 14.41 -3.18
C TRP A 19 -1.30 13.84 -3.90
N GLY A 20 -2.50 14.22 -3.47
CA GLY A 20 -3.77 13.86 -4.11
C GLY A 20 -4.29 12.47 -3.71
N THR A 21 -5.12 11.90 -4.59
CA THR A 21 -5.69 10.55 -4.43
C THR A 21 -4.61 9.47 -4.46
N SER A 22 -4.95 8.25 -4.05
CA SER A 22 -3.97 7.16 -3.98
C SER A 22 -4.48 5.82 -4.52
N LEU A 23 -3.54 4.96 -4.91
CA LEU A 23 -3.73 3.56 -5.24
C LEU A 23 -2.88 2.73 -4.29
N TRP A 24 -3.52 1.86 -3.52
CA TRP A 24 -2.89 1.07 -2.49
C TRP A 24 -2.75 -0.38 -2.93
N TYR A 25 -1.59 -0.96 -2.64
CA TYR A 25 -1.27 -2.36 -2.82
C TYR A 25 -1.02 -2.97 -1.45
N LEU A 26 -1.82 -3.98 -1.06
CA LEU A 26 -1.76 -4.61 0.25
C LEU A 26 -1.51 -6.11 0.10
N ALA A 27 -0.48 -6.64 0.77
CA ALA A 27 -0.31 -8.06 0.99
C ALA A 27 -0.75 -8.39 2.42
N VAL A 28 -1.69 -9.31 2.54
CA VAL A 28 -2.45 -9.56 3.77
C VAL A 28 -2.40 -11.04 4.09
N ASP A 29 -2.23 -11.38 5.36
CA ASP A 29 -2.24 -12.77 5.81
C ASP A 29 -3.67 -13.35 5.91
N GLU A 30 -3.79 -14.55 6.46
CA GLU A 30 -5.10 -15.22 6.63
C GLU A 30 -5.95 -14.61 7.75
N ALA A 31 -5.34 -13.88 8.69
CA ALA A 31 -6.02 -13.19 9.79
C ALA A 31 -6.53 -11.80 9.39
N GLY A 32 -6.09 -11.29 8.24
CA GLY A 32 -6.42 -9.94 7.78
C GLY A 32 -5.34 -8.91 8.12
N ASP A 33 -4.20 -9.34 8.68
CA ASP A 33 -3.10 -8.44 9.04
C ASP A 33 -2.30 -8.04 7.78
N VAL A 34 -2.01 -6.74 7.66
CA VAL A 34 -1.26 -6.20 6.53
C VAL A 34 0.24 -6.40 6.77
N CYS A 35 0.86 -7.29 5.99
CA CYS A 35 2.29 -7.57 6.07
C CYS A 35 3.14 -6.67 5.15
N ARG A 36 2.52 -6.13 4.10
CA ARG A 36 3.17 -5.21 3.15
C ARG A 36 2.17 -4.22 2.58
N GLN A 37 2.55 -2.96 2.55
CA GLN A 37 1.73 -1.86 2.05
C GLN A 37 2.54 -0.96 1.13
N ILE A 38 1.99 -0.64 -0.04
CA ILE A 38 2.57 0.33 -0.96
C ILE A 38 1.47 1.28 -1.40
N GLU A 39 1.74 2.57 -1.33
CA GLU A 39 0.80 3.63 -1.68
C GLU A 39 1.38 4.45 -2.82
N VAL A 40 0.64 4.54 -3.92
CA VAL A 40 0.99 5.32 -5.10
C VAL A 40 0.07 6.52 -5.18
N TYR A 41 0.63 7.71 -5.08
CA TYR A 41 -0.11 8.96 -5.08
C TYR A 41 -0.26 9.57 -6.47
N ALA A 42 -1.31 10.37 -6.67
CA ALA A 42 -1.63 10.99 -7.96
C ALA A 42 -0.50 11.87 -8.51
N ASN A 43 0.29 12.50 -7.64
CA ASN A 43 1.44 13.29 -8.04
C ASN A 43 2.71 12.45 -8.33
N GLY A 44 2.62 11.11 -8.27
CA GLY A 44 3.71 10.18 -8.56
C GLY A 44 4.58 9.79 -7.37
N HIS A 45 4.34 10.32 -6.17
CA HIS A 45 5.03 9.83 -4.97
C HIS A 45 4.60 8.40 -4.65
N VAL A 46 5.57 7.58 -4.23
CA VAL A 46 5.34 6.21 -3.80
C VAL A 46 5.96 6.02 -2.43
N ILE A 47 5.21 5.46 -1.48
CA ILE A 47 5.72 5.06 -0.17
C ILE A 47 5.40 3.59 0.09
N ALA A 48 6.25 2.93 0.86
CA ALA A 48 6.13 1.51 1.14
C ALA A 48 6.51 1.16 2.57
N TYR A 49 5.78 0.21 3.15
CA TYR A 49 5.92 -0.26 4.52
C TYR A 49 5.84 -1.79 4.57
N ASP A 50 6.56 -2.38 5.53
CA ASP A 50 6.54 -3.80 5.86
C ASP A 50 7.08 -4.03 7.28
N GLU A 51 7.23 -5.29 7.69
CA GLU A 51 7.73 -5.68 9.01
C GLU A 51 9.15 -5.16 9.37
N LYS A 52 9.93 -4.69 8.39
CA LYS A 52 11.26 -4.10 8.63
C LYS A 52 11.24 -2.58 8.62
N HIS A 53 10.17 -1.98 8.09
CA HIS A 53 9.97 -0.54 7.99
C HIS A 53 8.50 -0.21 8.26
N HIS A 54 8.15 -0.16 9.55
CA HIS A 54 6.77 -0.01 10.00
C HIS A 54 6.25 1.42 9.84
N GLU A 55 7.08 2.43 10.04
CA GLU A 55 6.67 3.82 10.02
C GLU A 55 7.83 4.76 9.74
N ASP A 56 7.50 5.94 9.23
CA ASP A 56 8.39 7.08 9.08
C ASP A 56 7.58 8.38 9.07
N ARG A 57 8.21 9.49 8.67
CA ARG A 57 7.53 10.79 8.58
C ARG A 57 6.36 10.85 7.59
N PHE A 58 6.26 9.89 6.66
CA PHE A 58 5.21 9.85 5.64
C PHE A 58 4.02 8.97 6.04
N GLY A 59 4.06 8.27 7.18
CA GLY A 59 3.00 7.37 7.60
C GLY A 59 3.53 6.03 8.11
N GLY A 60 2.74 4.97 7.97
CA GLY A 60 3.12 3.64 8.42
C GLY A 60 2.25 2.51 7.89
N LEU A 61 2.71 1.30 8.17
CA LEU A 61 2.01 0.04 7.91
C LEU A 61 0.66 0.04 8.63
N THR A 62 -0.38 -0.37 7.92
CA THR A 62 -1.73 -0.49 8.49
C THR A 62 -1.70 -1.43 9.71
N TYR A 63 -2.07 -0.88 10.87
CA TYR A 63 -2.10 -1.61 12.14
C TYR A 63 -3.40 -2.41 12.36
N ALA A 64 -4.48 -2.05 11.68
CA ALA A 64 -5.77 -2.72 11.82
C ALA A 64 -5.92 -3.90 10.85
N THR A 65 -6.57 -4.96 11.28
CA THR A 65 -6.96 -6.05 10.38
C THR A 65 -7.95 -5.54 9.33
N LEU A 66 -7.79 -6.02 8.09
CA LEU A 66 -8.74 -5.71 7.03
C LEU A 66 -9.98 -6.60 7.14
N ASP A 67 -11.15 -6.01 6.87
CA ASP A 67 -12.34 -6.78 6.55
C ASP A 67 -12.16 -7.44 5.18
N LEU A 68 -11.89 -8.73 5.21
CA LEU A 68 -11.61 -9.54 4.02
C LEU A 68 -12.82 -9.73 3.10
N GLU A 69 -14.04 -9.53 3.59
CA GLU A 69 -15.25 -9.53 2.77
C GLU A 69 -15.41 -8.18 2.04
N GLU A 70 -15.16 -7.06 2.74
CA GLU A 70 -15.14 -5.73 2.14
C GLU A 70 -14.07 -5.63 1.04
N PHE A 71 -12.89 -6.23 1.28
CA PHE A 71 -11.76 -6.14 0.35
C PHE A 71 -11.82 -7.13 -0.82
N ALA A 72 -12.69 -8.14 -0.78
CA ALA A 72 -12.78 -9.18 -1.81
C ALA A 72 -12.91 -8.65 -3.26
N PRO A 73 -13.67 -7.58 -3.57
CA PRO A 73 -13.77 -7.03 -4.93
C PRO A 73 -12.47 -6.43 -5.48
N PHE A 74 -11.47 -6.19 -4.61
CA PHE A 74 -10.20 -5.56 -4.97
C PHE A 74 -9.03 -6.56 -4.99
N GLU A 75 -9.31 -7.85 -4.81
CA GLU A 75 -8.30 -8.89 -4.82
C GLU A 75 -7.68 -9.02 -6.22
N VAL A 76 -6.36 -9.14 -6.25
CA VAL A 76 -5.55 -9.34 -7.47
C VAL A 76 -4.69 -10.59 -7.31
N SER A 77 -4.24 -11.14 -8.43
CA SER A 77 -3.30 -12.25 -8.39
C SER A 77 -1.95 -11.83 -7.81
N THR A 78 -1.22 -12.77 -7.21
CA THR A 78 0.18 -12.53 -6.79
C THR A 78 1.07 -12.10 -7.95
N GLN A 79 0.77 -12.60 -9.16
CA GLN A 79 1.50 -12.21 -10.37
C GLN A 79 1.27 -10.74 -10.71
N GLU A 80 0.02 -10.30 -10.85
CA GLU A 80 -0.30 -8.88 -11.12
C GLU A 80 0.28 -7.97 -10.04
N PHE A 81 0.15 -8.36 -8.78
CA PHE A 81 0.71 -7.62 -7.66
C PHE A 81 2.22 -7.41 -7.82
N ASN A 82 2.98 -8.48 -8.07
CA ASN A 82 4.44 -8.39 -8.22
C ASN A 82 4.85 -7.65 -9.50
N GLU A 83 4.14 -7.84 -10.61
CA GLU A 83 4.39 -7.13 -11.86
C GLU A 83 4.17 -5.61 -11.71
N ASP A 84 3.13 -5.20 -10.98
CA ASP A 84 2.87 -3.80 -10.70
C ASP A 84 3.92 -3.23 -9.75
N LEU A 85 4.26 -3.93 -8.66
CA LEU A 85 5.29 -3.47 -7.73
C LEU A 85 6.68 -3.34 -8.36
N GLY A 86 7.03 -4.20 -9.32
CA GLY A 86 8.31 -4.13 -10.03
C GLY A 86 8.49 -2.87 -10.88
N LYS A 87 7.43 -2.09 -11.10
CA LYS A 87 7.46 -0.81 -11.83
C LYS A 87 7.57 0.40 -10.90
N LEU A 88 7.50 0.20 -9.59
CA LEU A 88 7.43 1.27 -8.60
C LEU A 88 8.79 1.55 -7.97
N SER A 89 8.96 2.75 -7.43
CA SER A 89 10.19 3.17 -6.74
C SER A 89 9.82 3.98 -5.49
N PRO A 90 9.63 3.32 -4.33
CA PRO A 90 9.23 4.00 -3.11
C PRO A 90 10.32 4.95 -2.62
N ILE A 91 9.96 6.20 -2.37
CA ILE A 91 10.91 7.25 -1.95
C ILE A 91 11.42 7.05 -0.52
N ASN A 92 10.74 6.22 0.26
CA ASN A 92 11.08 5.92 1.64
C ASN A 92 11.74 4.54 1.83
N ARG A 93 12.10 3.85 0.74
CA ARG A 93 12.76 2.55 0.76
C ARG A 93 13.85 2.48 -0.32
N LEU A 94 15.07 2.86 0.07
CA LEU A 94 16.23 2.84 -0.83
C LEU A 94 16.72 1.41 -1.15
N ASP A 95 16.40 0.43 -0.29
CA ASP A 95 16.81 -0.97 -0.42
C ASP A 95 15.68 -1.88 -0.93
N TRP A 96 14.74 -1.32 -1.72
CA TRP A 96 13.59 -2.05 -2.26
C TRP A 96 13.96 -2.88 -3.50
N TRP A 97 14.79 -3.92 -3.31
CA TRP A 97 15.10 -4.98 -4.30
C TRP A 97 15.42 -6.31 -3.60
#